data_AF-A0A9D5JTI9-F1
#
_entry.id   AF-A0A9D5JTI9-F1
#
_cell.length_a   1.000
_cell.length_b   1.000
_cell.length_c   1.000
_cell.angle_alpha   90.00
_cell.angle_beta   90.00
_cell.angle_gamma   90.00
#
_symmetry.space_group_name_H-M   'P 1'
#
loop_
_entity.id
_entity.type
_entity.pdbx_description
1 polymer ?
#
loop_
_entity_poly.entity_id
_entity_poly.type
_entity_poly.pdbx_seq_one_letter_code
_entity_poly.pdbx_strand_id
1 'polypeptide(L)'
;MKHSHNTDETWQQKKYAEVFEDVCESLTYQRRINPHFSIAELKKRLEDKYTHQGQNWIGKGVVAEITDAATIAAYEHILAEWQQEVSE
;
A
#
# COMPACT_ATOMS: atom_id res chain seq x y z
N MET A 1 10.50 -38.94 -7.32
CA MET A 1 9.15 -38.33 -7.45
C MET A 1 9.24 -36.90 -6.92
N LYS A 2 8.67 -35.95 -7.65
CA LYS A 2 8.84 -34.50 -7.45
C LYS A 2 8.10 -34.06 -6.18
N HIS A 3 8.81 -33.59 -5.15
CA HIS A 3 8.20 -32.77 -4.10
C HIS A 3 8.29 -31.31 -4.57
N SER A 4 7.33 -30.90 -5.39
CA SER A 4 7.06 -29.48 -5.60
C SER A 4 6.56 -28.94 -4.25
N HIS A 5 7.36 -28.12 -3.57
CA HIS A 5 6.91 -27.36 -2.41
C HIS A 5 5.88 -26.36 -2.89
N ASN A 6 4.61 -26.73 -2.75
CA ASN A 6 3.48 -25.89 -3.07
C ASN A 6 3.49 -24.71 -2.09
N THR A 7 3.47 -23.50 -2.63
CA THR A 7 3.49 -22.22 -1.92
C THR A 7 2.26 -22.07 -1.02
N ASP A 8 2.36 -22.51 0.25
CA ASP A 8 1.40 -22.13 1.29
C ASP A 8 1.70 -20.69 1.73
N GLU A 9 1.01 -19.75 1.09
CA GLU A 9 1.04 -18.35 1.48
C GLU A 9 0.45 -18.21 2.89
N THR A 10 1.23 -17.63 3.80
CA THR A 10 0.84 -17.41 5.19
C THR A 10 -0.37 -16.48 5.28
N TRP A 11 -1.14 -16.56 6.36
CA TRP A 11 -2.28 -15.63 6.57
C TRP A 11 -1.83 -14.17 6.61
N GLN A 12 -0.60 -13.90 7.06
CA GLN A 12 -0.01 -12.56 7.05
C GLN A 12 0.21 -12.04 5.63
N GLN A 13 0.78 -12.88 4.76
CA GLN A 13 1.00 -12.54 3.35
C GLN A 13 -0.33 -12.33 2.62
N LYS A 14 -1.33 -13.19 2.85
CA LYS A 14 -2.68 -13.01 2.32
C LYS A 14 -3.28 -11.68 2.74
N LYS A 15 -3.18 -11.34 4.03
CA LYS A 15 -3.73 -10.08 4.54
C LYS A 15 -2.98 -8.87 3.98
N TYR A 16 -1.67 -8.97 3.83
CA TYR A 16 -0.86 -7.94 3.19
C TYR A 16 -1.30 -7.71 1.74
N ALA A 17 -1.41 -8.79 0.94
CA ALA A 17 -1.80 -8.72 -0.46
C ALA A 17 -3.21 -8.14 -0.63
N GLU A 18 -4.18 -8.61 0.17
CA GLU A 18 -5.55 -8.09 0.21
C GLU A 18 -5.57 -6.57 0.44
N VAL A 19 -4.90 -6.10 1.50
CA VAL A 19 -4.86 -4.66 1.82
C VAL A 19 -4.14 -3.87 0.74
N PHE A 20 -3.06 -4.41 0.19
CA PHE A 20 -2.30 -3.74 -0.86
C PHE A 20 -3.16 -3.54 -2.11
N GLU A 21 -3.81 -4.60 -2.60
CA GLU A 21 -4.66 -4.58 -3.78
C GLU A 21 -5.85 -3.63 -3.60
N ASP A 22 -6.55 -3.71 -2.46
CA ASP A 22 -7.69 -2.84 -2.15
C ASP A 22 -7.29 -1.36 -2.15
N VAL A 23 -6.13 -1.02 -1.58
CA VAL A 23 -5.65 0.36 -1.51
C VAL A 23 -5.22 0.84 -2.90
N CYS A 24 -4.53 0.01 -3.70
CA CYS A 24 -4.19 0.33 -5.08
C CYS A 24 -5.43 0.60 -5.94
N GLU A 25 -6.47 -0.23 -5.82
CA GLU A 25 -7.74 -0.02 -6.53
C GLU A 25 -8.41 1.29 -6.09
N SER A 26 -8.47 1.54 -4.78
CA SER A 26 -9.04 2.76 -4.22
C SER A 26 -8.33 4.03 -4.72
N LEU A 27 -7.00 4.04 -4.73
CA LEU A 27 -6.21 5.18 -5.20
C LEU A 27 -6.36 5.37 -6.71
N THR A 28 -6.35 4.29 -7.48
CA THR A 28 -6.57 4.33 -8.92
C THR A 28 -7.95 4.87 -9.25
N TYR A 29 -8.98 4.44 -8.50
CA TYR A 29 -10.33 4.97 -8.62
C TYR A 29 -10.36 6.47 -8.29
N GLN A 30 -9.74 6.90 -7.18
CA GLN A 30 -9.63 8.31 -6.82
C GLN A 30 -8.96 9.15 -7.91
N ARG A 31 -7.86 8.66 -8.53
CA ARG A 31 -7.22 9.32 -9.69
C ARG A 31 -8.20 9.55 -10.84
N ARG A 32 -9.10 8.60 -11.09
CA ARG A 32 -10.07 8.68 -12.19
C ARG A 32 -11.23 9.63 -11.91
N ILE A 33 -11.75 9.63 -10.68
CA ILE A 33 -12.99 10.35 -10.36
C ILE A 33 -12.77 11.72 -9.72
N ASN A 34 -11.62 11.97 -9.12
CA ASN A 34 -11.35 13.21 -8.39
C ASN A 34 -10.34 14.09 -9.13
N PRO A 35 -10.78 15.19 -9.77
CA PRO A 35 -9.90 16.09 -10.50
C PRO A 35 -8.90 16.85 -9.61
N HIS A 36 -9.13 16.90 -8.29
CA HIS A 36 -8.20 17.50 -7.33
C HIS A 36 -7.17 16.50 -6.80
N PHE A 37 -7.32 15.22 -7.09
CA PHE A 37 -6.33 14.23 -6.70
C PHE A 37 -5.08 14.38 -7.58
N SER A 38 -3.94 14.62 -6.95
CA SER A 38 -2.68 14.94 -7.62
C SER A 38 -1.52 14.18 -6.99
N ILE A 39 -0.40 14.10 -7.71
CA ILE A 39 0.85 13.52 -7.20
C ILE A 39 1.28 14.19 -5.89
N ALA A 40 1.13 15.52 -5.77
CA ALA A 40 1.50 16.25 -4.56
C ALA A 40 0.62 15.86 -3.37
N GLU A 41 -0.68 15.71 -3.59
CA GLU A 41 -1.62 15.25 -2.56
C GLU A 41 -1.32 13.81 -2.13
N LEU A 42 -1.01 12.92 -3.09
CA LEU A 42 -0.63 11.54 -2.79
C LEU A 42 0.67 11.47 -1.96
N LYS A 43 1.68 12.28 -2.31
CA LYS A 43 2.93 12.40 -1.53
C LYS A 43 2.67 12.85 -0.10
N LYS A 44 1.90 13.92 0.07
CA LYS A 44 1.55 14.43 1.40
C LYS A 44 0.88 13.36 2.26
N ARG A 45 -0.10 12.63 1.70
CA ARG A 45 -0.77 11.54 2.42
C ARG A 45 0.18 10.39 2.77
N LEU A 46 1.16 10.09 1.91
CA LEU A 46 2.19 9.09 2.19
C LEU A 46 3.12 9.54 3.33
N GLU A 47 3.54 10.80 3.34
CA GLU A 47 4.35 11.39 4.43
C GLU A 47 3.60 11.35 5.77
N ASP A 48 2.30 11.66 5.77
CA ASP A 48 1.46 11.56 6.95
C ASP A 48 1.39 10.11 7.47
N LYS A 49 1.29 9.12 6.57
CA LYS A 49 1.30 7.70 6.95
C LYS A 49 2.62 7.28 7.58
N TYR A 50 3.75 7.71 7.01
CA TYR A 50 5.07 7.44 7.59
C TYR A 50 5.23 8.07 8.98
N THR A 51 4.75 9.29 9.15
CA THR A 51 4.74 9.98 10.44
C THR A 51 3.91 9.22 11.48
N HIS A 52 2.69 8.82 11.12
CA HIS A 52 1.82 8.02 12.00
C HIS A 52 2.37 6.62 12.28
N GLN A 53 3.05 6.00 11.31
CA GLN A 53 3.72 4.73 11.52
C GLN A 53 4.80 4.91 12.58
N GLY A 54 5.72 5.88 12.45
CA GLY A 54 6.79 6.08 13.45
C GLY A 54 6.30 6.47 14.86
N GLN A 55 5.15 7.12 14.98
CA GLN A 55 4.61 7.59 16.26
C GLN A 55 3.84 6.53 17.05
N ASN A 56 3.33 5.49 16.40
CA ASN A 56 2.24 4.68 16.95
C ASN A 56 2.60 3.19 17.10
N TRP A 57 3.87 2.88 17.40
CA TRP A 57 4.39 1.50 17.50
C TRP A 57 4.05 0.79 18.81
N ILE A 58 3.82 1.51 19.91
CA ILE A 58 3.61 0.88 21.22
C ILE A 58 2.16 0.40 21.34
N GLY A 59 1.96 -0.92 21.25
CA GLY A 59 0.67 -1.57 21.51
C GLY A 59 -0.17 -1.90 20.28
N LYS A 60 0.34 -1.70 19.06
CA LYS A 60 -0.32 -2.21 17.84
C LYS A 60 -0.16 -3.72 17.73
N GLY A 61 -1.25 -4.40 17.40
CA GLY A 61 -1.21 -5.83 17.08
C GLY A 61 -0.72 -6.09 15.66
N VAL A 62 -0.19 -7.29 15.41
CA VAL A 62 0.37 -7.75 14.12
C VAL A 62 -0.51 -7.46 12.90
N VAL A 63 -1.84 -7.54 13.04
CA VAL A 63 -2.78 -7.24 11.93
C VAL A 63 -2.71 -5.77 11.54
N ALA A 64 -2.63 -4.85 12.52
CA ALA A 64 -2.53 -3.42 12.26
C ALA A 64 -1.18 -3.09 11.61
N GLU A 65 -0.09 -3.74 12.06
CA GLU A 65 1.24 -3.55 11.47
C GLU A 65 1.27 -3.98 9.99
N ILE A 66 0.70 -5.14 9.67
CA ILE A 66 0.58 -5.63 8.28
C ILE A 66 -0.27 -4.67 7.44
N THR A 67 -1.38 -4.18 7.99
CA THR A 67 -2.28 -3.28 7.29
C THR A 67 -1.60 -1.94 6.99
N ASP A 68 -0.87 -1.37 7.96
CA ASP A 68 -0.12 -0.13 7.78
C ASP A 68 0.98 -0.30 6.74
N ALA A 69 1.74 -1.41 6.81
CA ALA A 69 2.80 -1.72 5.86
C ALA A 69 2.27 -1.87 4.43
N ALA A 70 1.22 -2.67 4.23
CA ALA A 70 0.58 -2.85 2.92
C ALA A 70 0.01 -1.55 2.36
N THR A 71 -0.60 -0.73 3.22
CA THR A 71 -1.13 0.58 2.81
C THR A 71 -0.01 1.52 2.35
N ILE A 72 1.09 1.59 3.08
CA ILE A 72 2.24 2.44 2.70
C ILE A 72 2.81 1.98 1.36
N ALA A 73 3.04 0.67 1.20
CA ALA A 73 3.57 0.11 -0.04
C ALA A 73 2.65 0.39 -1.24
N ALA A 74 1.32 0.31 -1.07
CA ALA A 74 0.37 0.64 -2.13
C ALA A 74 0.45 2.12 -2.54
N TYR A 75 0.59 3.04 -1.56
CA TYR A 75 0.78 4.47 -1.85
C TYR A 75 2.09 4.72 -2.60
N GLU A 76 3.19 4.08 -2.20
CA GLU A 76 4.48 4.18 -2.88
C GLU A 76 4.43 3.64 -4.31
N HIS A 77 3.79 2.49 -4.50
CA HIS A 77 3.64 1.86 -5.80
C HIS A 77 2.89 2.78 -6.78
N ILE A 78 1.69 3.23 -6.41
CA ILE A 78 0.89 4.13 -7.25
C ILE A 78 1.60 5.47 -7.48
N LEU A 79 2.33 5.97 -6.49
CA LEU A 79 3.11 7.19 -6.65
C LEU A 79 4.24 7.01 -7.67
N ALA A 80 5.00 5.92 -7.57
CA ALA A 80 6.09 5.62 -8.49
C ALA A 80 5.60 5.43 -9.91
N GLU A 81 4.55 4.62 -10.10
CA GLU A 81 3.92 4.40 -11.42
C GLU A 81 3.45 5.72 -12.03
N TRP A 82 2.73 6.55 -11.27
CA TRP A 82 2.24 7.83 -11.78
C TRP A 82 3.37 8.81 -12.11
N GLN A 83 4.45 8.83 -11.30
CA GLN A 83 5.60 9.67 -11.61
C GLN A 83 6.32 9.22 -12.88
N GLN A 84 6.35 7.91 -13.16
CA GLN A 84 6.87 7.39 -14.43
C GLN A 84 5.98 7.81 -15.60
N GLU A 85 4.65 7.62 -15.50
CA GLU A 85 3.67 8.02 -16.54
C GLU A 85 3.77 9.49 -16.94
N VAL A 86 4.11 10.40 -16.01
CA VAL A 86 4.23 11.85 -16.27
C VAL A 86 5.62 12.23 -16.79
N SER A 87 6.63 11.39 -16.57
CA SER A 87 8.00 11.65 -16.99
C SER A 87 8.30 11.15 -18.42
N GLU A 88 7.40 10.35 -19.00
CA GLU A 88 7.41 9.88 -20.39
C GLU A 88 6.59 10.80 -21.31
#